data_AF-A0A0K0EYZ5-F1
#
_entry.id   AF-A0A0K0EYZ5-F1
#
_cell.length_a   1.000
_cell.length_b   1.000
_cell.length_c   1.000
_cell.angle_alpha   90.00
_cell.angle_beta   90.00
_cell.angle_gamma   90.00
#
_symmetry.space_group_name_H-M   'P 1'
#
loop_
_entity.id
_entity.type
_entity.pdbx_description
1 polymer ?
#
loop_
_entity_poly.entity_id
_entity_poly.type
_entity_poly.pdbx_seq_one_letter_code
_entity_poly.pdbx_strand_id
1 'polypeptide(L)' 'MNPPFYPTIEFIDNLNIDIVAHDDNPYPVDGMEDCYKPFKDANRFLPTQRENFISTTDIVKRILNNYESLVKIKKFKNV' A
#
# COMPACT_ATOMS: atom_id res chain seq x y z
N MET A 1 -6.88 18.09 -0.13
CA MET A 1 -6.20 17.67 1.11
C MET A 1 -5.27 16.53 0.75
N ASN A 2 -4.01 16.57 1.18
CA ASN A 2 -3.06 15.50 0.93
C ASN A 2 -2.99 14.63 2.20
N PRO A 3 -3.18 13.30 2.11
CA PRO A 3 -3.07 12.44 3.28
C PRO A 3 -1.62 12.41 3.79
N PRO A 4 -1.41 12.23 5.11
CA PRO A 4 -0.07 12.01 5.65
C PRO A 4 0.48 10.65 5.18
N PHE A 5 1.79 10.46 5.35
CA PHE A 5 2.43 9.17 5.03
C PHE A 5 1.86 8.01 5.87
N TYR A 6 1.57 8.27 7.15
CA TYR A 6 0.73 7.43 8.01
C TYR A 6 -0.17 8.34 8.87
N PRO A 7 -1.41 7.91 9.18
CA PRO A 7 -2.32 8.72 9.99
C PRO A 7 -1.86 8.77 11.46
N THR A 8 -2.36 9.77 12.20
CA THR A 8 -2.30 9.82 13.67
C THR A 8 -3.71 9.68 14.25
N ILE A 9 -3.82 9.39 15.55
CA ILE A 9 -5.13 9.38 16.24
C ILE A 9 -5.84 10.73 16.09
N GLU A 10 -5.12 11.84 16.30
CA GLU A 10 -5.65 13.19 16.12
C GLU A 10 -6.17 13.44 14.70
N PHE A 11 -5.44 12.98 13.67
CA PHE A 11 -5.85 13.13 12.27
C PHE A 11 -7.18 12.42 12.00
N ILE A 12 -7.33 11.18 12.48
CA ILE A 12 -8.56 10.40 12.23
C ILE A 12 -9.74 10.93 13.05
N ASP A 13 -9.50 11.46 14.25
CA ASP A 13 -10.54 12.08 15.09
C ASP A 13 -11.08 13.37 14.47
N ASN A 14 -10.19 14.23 13.96
CA ASN A 14 -10.58 15.47 13.28
C ASN A 14 -11.42 15.22 12.00
N LEU A 15 -11.31 14.03 11.41
CA LEU A 15 -12.05 13.64 10.21
C LEU A 15 -13.24 12.73 10.50
N ASN A 16 -13.53 12.43 11.77
CA ASN A 16 -14.56 11.47 12.20
C ASN A 16 -14.42 10.09 11.54
N ILE A 17 -13.19 9.56 11.46
CA ILE A 17 -12.92 8.23 10.92
C ILE A 17 -13.01 7.21 12.06
N ASP A 18 -13.92 6.24 11.96
CA ASP A 18 -14.09 5.23 13.01
C ASP A 18 -12.94 4.22 13.06
N ILE A 19 -12.52 3.74 11.88
CA ILE A 19 -11.55 2.66 11.72
C ILE A 19 -10.50 2.96 10.66
N VAL A 20 -9.30 2.42 10.86
CA VAL A 20 -8.22 2.36 9.88
C VAL A 20 -8.07 0.94 9.38
N ALA A 21 -8.15 0.72 8.06
CA ALA A 21 -8.04 -0.61 7.45
C ALA A 21 -6.76 -0.74 6.62
N HIS A 22 -5.93 -1.73 6.94
CA HIS A 22 -4.70 -2.09 6.23
C HIS A 22 -4.41 -3.58 6.45
N ASP A 23 -3.46 -4.18 5.73
CA ASP A 23 -2.97 -5.52 6.12
C ASP A 23 -2.32 -5.50 7.52
N ASP A 24 -2.32 -6.64 8.21
CA ASP A 24 -1.92 -6.72 9.62
C ASP A 24 -0.40 -6.68 9.85
N ASN A 25 0.40 -6.74 8.79
CA ASN A 25 1.85 -6.75 8.93
C ASN A 25 2.33 -5.41 9.52
N PRO A 26 3.25 -5.44 10.50
CA PRO A 26 3.88 -4.23 11.03
C PRO A 26 4.46 -3.37 9.91
N TYR A 27 4.11 -2.07 9.90
CA TYR A 27 4.63 -1.13 8.92
C TYR A 27 5.64 -0.19 9.58
N PRO A 28 6.95 -0.50 9.50
CA PRO A 28 7.98 0.29 10.16
C PRO A 28 8.16 1.64 9.49
N VAL A 29 8.35 2.67 10.31
CA VAL A 29 8.66 4.04 9.90
C VAL A 29 9.75 4.59 10.81
N ASP A 30 10.35 5.72 10.47
CA ASP A 30 11.42 6.30 11.28
C ASP A 30 10.96 6.53 12.74
N GLY A 31 11.59 5.81 13.67
CA GLY A 31 11.29 5.88 15.10
C GLY A 31 10.14 5.00 15.61
N MET A 32 9.47 4.22 14.76
CA MET A 32 8.38 3.30 15.15
C MET A 32 8.43 1.97 14.40
N GLU A 33 8.33 0.86 15.12
CA GLU A 33 8.30 -0.49 14.54
C GLU A 33 7.02 -0.77 13.73
N ASP A 34 5.90 -0.15 14.12
CA ASP A 34 4.62 -0.25 13.43
C ASP A 34 3.85 1.06 13.57
N CYS A 35 3.69 1.81 12.47
CA CYS A 35 2.91 3.05 12.47
C CYS A 35 1.41 2.81 12.74
N TYR A 36 0.92 1.57 12.59
CA TYR A 36 -0.48 1.23 12.87
C TYR A 36 -0.73 0.80 14.33
N LYS A 37 0.33 0.62 15.14
CA LYS A 37 0.23 0.18 16.53
C LYS A 37 -0.75 1.02 17.38
N PRO A 38 -0.77 2.38 17.31
CA PRO A 38 -1.70 3.18 18.10
C PRO A 38 -3.17 2.86 17.80
N PHE A 39 -3.52 2.52 16.55
CA PHE A 39 -4.88 2.18 16.15
C PHE A 39 -5.26 0.75 16.58
N LYS A 40 -4.29 -0.18 16.55
CA LYS A 40 -4.45 -1.53 17.10
C LYS A 40 -4.73 -1.47 18.61
N ASP A 41 -3.91 -0.71 19.35
CA ASP A 41 -4.04 -0.53 20.79
C ASP A 41 -5.36 0.19 21.18
N ALA A 42 -5.87 1.07 20.31
CA ALA A 42 -7.14 1.77 20.49
C ALA A 42 -8.39 0.99 20.00
N ASN A 43 -8.23 -0.27 19.54
CA ASN A 43 -9.30 -1.06 18.93
C ASN A 43 -10.01 -0.37 17.75
N ARG A 44 -9.24 0.37 16.94
CA ARG A 44 -9.69 1.12 15.75
C ARG A 44 -8.96 0.67 14.48
N PHE A 45 -8.34 -0.51 14.51
CA PHE A 45 -7.67 -1.10 13.36
C PHE A 45 -8.47 -2.30 12.84
N LEU A 46 -8.80 -2.28 11.54
CA LEU A 46 -9.45 -3.39 10.84
C LEU A 46 -8.41 -4.09 9.95
N PRO A 47 -7.86 -5.24 10.36
CA PRO A 47 -6.90 -5.96 9.52
C PRO A 47 -7.60 -6.52 8.26
N THR A 48 -6.98 -6.29 7.10
CA THR A 48 -7.42 -6.81 5.81
C THR A 48 -6.47 -7.92 5.33
N GLN A 49 -6.94 -8.74 4.39
CA GLN A 49 -6.12 -9.80 3.80
C GLN A 49 -5.55 -9.33 2.47
N ARG A 50 -4.27 -9.62 2.25
CA ARG A 50 -3.64 -9.38 0.95
C ARG A 50 -4.12 -10.44 -0.04
N GLU A 51 -4.39 -10.00 -1.26
CA GLU A 51 -4.66 -10.94 -2.35
C GLU A 51 -3.37 -11.61 -2.81
N ASN A 52 -3.41 -12.93 -2.91
CA ASN A 52 -2.24 -13.70 -3.34
C ASN A 52 -1.98 -13.48 -4.84
N PHE A 53 -0.70 -13.58 -5.22
CA PHE A 53 -0.25 -13.60 -6.62
C PHE A 53 -0.47 -12.31 -7.45
N ILE A 54 -0.85 -11.22 -6.79
CA ILE A 54 -0.95 -9.89 -7.42
C ILE A 54 -0.28 -8.83 -6.54
N SER A 55 0.66 -8.10 -7.12
CA SER A 55 1.30 -6.94 -6.50
C SER A 55 1.88 -6.03 -7.58
N THR A 56 2.13 -4.76 -7.24
CA THR A 56 2.82 -3.82 -8.15
C THR A 56 4.18 -4.38 -8.57
N THR A 57 4.93 -4.96 -7.62
CA THR A 57 6.22 -5.60 -7.90
C THR A 57 6.08 -6.74 -8.91
N ASP A 58 5.06 -7.58 -8.77
CA ASP A 58 4.85 -8.70 -9.70
C ASP A 58 4.47 -8.21 -11.10
N ILE A 59 3.63 -7.18 -11.20
CA ILE A 59 3.27 -6.57 -12.50
C ILE A 59 4.51 -5.98 -13.17
N VAL A 60 5.31 -5.20 -12.44
CA VAL A 60 6.55 -4.62 -12.96
C VAL A 60 7.52 -5.73 -13.40
N LYS A 61 7.69 -6.78 -12.60
CA LYS A 61 8.51 -7.95 -12.98
C LYS A 61 8.00 -8.60 -14.26
N ARG A 62 6.68 -8.78 -14.44
CA ARG A 62 6.11 -9.33 -15.67
C ARG A 62 6.43 -8.45 -16.88
N ILE A 63 6.37 -7.13 -16.74
CA ILE A 63 6.74 -6.20 -17.82
C ILE A 63 8.23 -6.33 -18.16
N LEU A 64 9.10 -6.24 -17.16
CA LEU A 64 10.56 -6.30 -17.34
C LEU A 64 11.00 -7.63 -17.95
N ASN A 65 10.47 -8.75 -17.46
CA ASN A 65 10.81 -10.09 -17.97
C ASN A 65 10.36 -10.31 -19.41
N ASN A 66 9.33 -9.58 -19.88
CA ASN A 66 8.82 -9.68 -21.24
C ASN A 66 9.23 -8.51 -22.12
N TYR A 67 10.08 -7.60 -21.64
CA TYR A 67 10.40 -6.34 -22.29
C TYR A 67 10.84 -6.52 -23.75
N GLU A 68 11.81 -7.41 -23.99
CA GLU A 68 12.33 -7.74 -25.33
C GLU A 68 11.25 -8.22 -26.31
N SER A 69 10.24 -8.92 -25.82
CA SER A 69 9.11 -9.38 -26.63
C SER A 69 8.11 -8.25 -26.86
N LEU A 70 7.85 -7.43 -25.82
CA LEU A 70 6.93 -6.30 -25.87
C LEU A 70 7.37 -5.23 -26.88
N VAL A 71 8.66 -4.88 -26.92
CA VAL A 71 9.20 -3.87 -27.86
C VAL A 71 9.16 -4.34 -29.32
N LYS A 72 9.06 -5.64 -29.57
CA LYS A 72 8.96 -6.20 -30.94
C LYS A 72 7.54 -6.16 -31.50
N ILE A 73 6.51 -5.96 -30.67
CA ILE A 73 5.12 -5.86 -31.08
C ILE A 73 4.93 -4.56 -31.89
N LYS A 74 4.42 -4.66 -33.13
CA LYS A 74 4.27 -3.53 -34.07
C LYS A 74 3.57 -2.31 -33.46
N LYS A 75 2.62 -2.52 -32.55
CA LYS A 75 1.88 -1.46 -31.85
C LYS A 75 2.78 -0.53 -31.03
N PHE A 76 3.90 -1.03 -30.49
CA PHE A 76 4.84 -0.27 -29.66
C PHE A 76 6.08 0.23 -30.43
N LYS A 77 6.16 -0.03 -31.75
CA LYS A 77 7.28 0.44 -32.58
C LYS A 77 7.13 1.87 -33.10
N ASN A 78 5.94 2.45 -32.97
CA ASN A 78 5.58 3.77 -33.51
C ASN A 78 5.19 4.77 -32.39
N VAL A 79 5.65 4.55 -31.16
CA VAL A 79 5.57 5.53 -30.07
C VAL A 79 6.95 6.13 -29.87
#